data_AF-A0A139RD17-F1
#
_entry.id   AF-A0A139RD17-F1
#
_cell.length_a   1.000
_cell.length_b   1.000
_cell.length_c   1.000
_cell.angle_alpha   90.00
_cell.angle_beta   90.00
_cell.angle_gamma   90.00
#
_symmetry.space_group_name_H-M   'P 1'
#
loop_
_entity.id
_entity.type
_entity.pdbx_description
1 polymer ?
#
loop_
_entity_poly.entity_id
_entity_poly.type
_entity_poly.pdbx_seq_one_letter_code
_entity_poly.pdbx_strand_id
1 'polypeptide(L)' 'MTPIEQVWKEILKRCFKNKASQTLEAVVDKLQEVIQGLEKSVLKSTVSRQWMRLLFENN' A
#
# COMPACT_ATOMS: atom_id res chain seq x y z
N MET A 1 9.29 11.33 0.65
CA MET A 1 8.69 9.99 0.85
C MET A 1 9.39 9.01 -0.07
N THR A 2 10.03 7.99 0.51
CA THR A 2 10.84 6.96 -0.15
C THR A 2 9.97 5.92 -0.88
N PRO A 3 10.55 5.12 -1.80
CA PRO A 3 9.78 4.16 -2.59
C PRO A 3 9.10 3.11 -1.71
N ILE A 4 9.79 2.69 -0.64
CA ILE A 4 9.28 1.68 0.30
C ILE A 4 8.10 2.22 1.12
N GLU A 5 8.14 3.50 1.52
CA GLU A 5 7.03 4.13 2.22
C GLU A 5 5.78 4.25 1.33
N GLN A 6 5.95 4.42 0.01
CA GLN A 6 4.81 4.47 -0.94
C GLN A 6 4.17 3.11 -1.11
N VAL A 7 4.98 2.07 -1.25
CA VAL A 7 4.51 0.68 -1.22
C VAL A 7 3.71 0.44 0.05
N TRP A 8 4.25 0.84 1.22
CA TRP A 8 3.58 0.65 2.50
C TRP A 8 2.26 1.41 2.61
N LYS A 9 2.19 2.68 2.17
CA LYS A 9 0.93 3.44 2.15
C LYS A 9 -0.12 2.80 1.26
N GLU A 10 0.25 2.27 0.10
CA GLU A 10 -0.70 1.62 -0.80
C GLU A 10 -1.25 0.32 -0.20
N ILE A 11 -0.40 -0.47 0.48
CA ILE A 11 -0.81 -1.66 1.23
C ILE A 11 -1.77 -1.27 2.36
N LEU A 12 -1.40 -0.30 3.21
CA LEU A 12 -2.24 0.16 4.32
C LEU A 12 -3.59 0.71 3.85
N LYS A 13 -3.60 1.48 2.75
CA LYS A 13 -4.83 2.01 2.14
C LYS A 13 -5.76 0.90 1.67
N ARG A 14 -5.23 -0.23 1.21
CA ARG A 14 -6.02 -1.39 0.78
C ARG A 14 -6.50 -2.24 1.96
N CYS A 15 -5.66 -2.43 2.98
CA CYS A 15 -6.01 -3.19 4.18
C CYS A 15 -7.12 -2.53 5.00
N PHE A 16 -7.06 -1.20 5.18
CA PHE A 16 -7.83 -0.53 6.24
C PHE A 16 -8.83 0.51 5.72
N LYS A 17 -9.19 0.47 4.43
CA LYS A 17 -9.97 1.56 3.82
C LYS A 17 -11.32 1.84 4.49
N ASN A 18 -11.91 0.91 5.27
CA ASN A 18 -13.22 1.10 5.92
C ASN A 18 -13.53 0.09 7.07
N LYS A 19 -12.53 -0.55 7.69
CA LYS A 19 -12.80 -1.55 8.75
C LYS A 19 -11.87 -1.36 9.92
N ALA A 20 -12.44 -1.08 11.09
CA ALA A 20 -11.75 -1.24 12.37
C ALA A 20 -11.68 -2.75 12.63
N SER A 21 -10.50 -3.35 12.45
CA SER A 21 -10.27 -4.74 12.87
C SER A 21 -10.31 -4.81 14.40
N GLN A 22 -11.12 -5.70 14.94
CA GLN A 22 -11.34 -5.81 16.40
C GLN A 22 -10.18 -6.47 17.15
N THR A 23 -9.27 -7.16 16.46
CA THR A 23 -8.15 -7.90 17.07
C THR A 23 -6.86 -7.79 16.24
N LEU A 24 -5.71 -7.99 16.90
CA LEU A 24 -4.39 -7.98 16.28
C LEU A 24 -4.23 -9.12 15.26
N GLU A 25 -4.69 -10.34 15.56
CA GLU A 25 -4.72 -11.45 14.60
C GLU A 25 -5.46 -11.08 13.32
N ALA A 26 -6.64 -10.46 13.42
CA ALA A 26 -7.41 -10.05 12.25
C ALA A 26 -6.69 -8.97 11.42
N VAL A 27 -5.87 -8.12 12.06
CA VAL A 27 -5.01 -7.16 11.36
C VAL A 27 -3.91 -7.89 10.60
N VAL A 28 -3.24 -8.85 11.24
CA VAL A 28 -2.14 -9.63 10.64
C VAL A 28 -2.64 -10.47 9.47
N ASP A 29 -3.75 -11.18 9.63
CA ASP A 29 -4.36 -12.00 8.58
C ASP A 29 -4.75 -11.15 7.38
N LYS A 30 -5.35 -9.96 7.60
CA LYS A 30 -5.71 -9.03 6.53
C LYS A 30 -4.49 -8.51 5.79
N LEU A 31 -3.42 -8.20 6.52
CA LEU A 31 -2.14 -7.76 5.94
C LEU A 31 -1.54 -8.85 5.06
N GLN A 32 -1.54 -10.10 5.54
CA GLN A 32 -1.05 -11.24 4.79
C GLN A 32 -1.88 -11.50 3.52
N GLU A 33 -3.21 -11.49 3.63
CA GLU A 33 -4.14 -11.64 2.50
C GLU A 33 -3.86 -10.59 1.41
N VAL A 34 -3.72 -9.33 1.82
CA VAL A 34 -3.48 -8.22 0.89
C VAL A 34 -2.11 -8.34 0.23
N ILE A 35 -1.05 -8.66 0.98
CA ILE A 35 0.29 -8.85 0.41
C ILE A 35 0.32 -10.03 -0.58
N GLN A 36 -0.31 -11.15 -0.23
CA GLN A 36 -0.36 -12.34 -1.09
C GLN A 36 -1.21 -12.12 -2.35
N GLY A 37 -2.29 -11.34 -2.25
CA GLY A 37 -3.15 -10.99 -3.39
C GLY A 37 -2.63 -9.84 -4.25
N LEU A 38 -1.54 -9.19 -3.87
CA LEU A 38 -1.01 -8.02 -4.57
C LEU A 38 -0.08 -8.43 -5.72
N GLU A 39 -0.56 -8.25 -6.94
CA GLU A 39 0.28 -8.43 -8.12
C GLU A 39 1.41 -7.39 -8.19
N LYS A 40 2.61 -7.86 -8.57
CA LYS A 40 3.78 -7.01 -8.76
C LYS A 40 3.54 -5.92 -9.80
N SER A 41 2.76 -6.20 -10.85
CA SER A 41 2.38 -5.25 -11.91
C SER A 41 1.53 -4.09 -11.35
N VAL A 42 0.57 -4.40 -10.48
CA VAL A 42 -0.30 -3.43 -9.83
C VAL A 42 0.51 -2.55 -8.87
N LEU A 43 1.39 -3.14 -8.07
CA LEU A 43 2.34 -2.40 -7.22
C LEU A 43 3.21 -1.46 -8.03
N LYS A 44 3.88 -1.98 -9.07
CA LYS A 44 4.77 -1.20 -9.93
C LYS A 44 4.04 -0.03 -10.58
N SER A 45 2.84 -0.25 -11.14
CA SER A 45 2.08 0.82 -11.79
C SER A 45 1.55 1.89 -10.83
N THR A 46 1.25 1.51 -9.58
CA THR A 46 0.67 2.43 -8.58
C THR A 46 1.76 3.25 -7.92
N VAL A 47 2.82 2.60 -7.48
CA VAL A 47 4.01 3.24 -6.89
C VAL A 47 4.70 4.10 -7.93
N SER A 48 4.89 3.64 -9.18
CA SER A 48 5.52 4.45 -10.22
C SER A 48 4.74 5.74 -10.52
N ARG A 49 3.40 5.71 -10.55
CA ARG A 49 2.58 6.92 -10.73
C ARG A 49 2.68 7.89 -9.56
N GLN A 50 2.60 7.40 -8.33
CA GLN A 50 2.76 8.24 -7.13
C GLN A 50 4.18 8.82 -7.03
N TRP A 51 5.18 8.00 -7.36
CA TRP A 51 6.59 8.39 -7.38
C TRP A 51 6.85 9.50 -8.38
N MET A 52 6.38 9.35 -9.62
CA MET A 52 6.51 10.39 -10.64
C MET A 52 5.83 11.69 -10.19
N ARG A 53 4.60 11.64 -9.67
CA ARG A 53 3.93 12.85 -9.16
C ARG A 53 4.74 13.54 -8.07
N LEU A 54 5.23 12.80 -7.08
CA LEU A 54 6.03 13.38 -6.00
C LEU A 54 7.36 13.96 -6.50
N LEU A 55 7.97 13.39 -7.54
CA LEU A 55 9.16 13.98 -8.14
C LEU A 55 8.87 15.29 -8.89
N PHE A 56 7.74 15.38 -9.59
CA PHE A 56 7.36 16.58 -10.35
C PHE A 56 6.71 17.68 -9.51
N GLU A 57 6.11 17.36 -8.36
CA GLU A 57 5.51 18.33 -7.43
C GLU A 57 6.55 18.94 -6.46
N ASN A 58 7.73 18.32 -6.30
CA ASN A 58 8.83 18.83 -5.46
C ASN A 58 9.90 19.59 -6.26
N ASN A 59 9.62 19.94 -7.52
CA ASN A 59 10.49 20.67 -8.44
C ASN A 59 9.83 22.00 -8.83
#